data_AF-A0A537DA43-F1
#
_entry.id   AF-A0A537DA43-F1
#
_cell.length_a   1.000
_cell.length_b   1.000
_cell.length_c   1.000
_cell.angle_alpha   90.00
_cell.angle_beta   90.00
_cell.angle_gamma   90.00
#
_symmetry.space_group_name_H-M   'P 1'
#
loop_
_entity.id
_entity.type
_entity.pdbx_description
1 polymer ?
#
loop_
_entity_poly.entity_id
_entity_poly.type
_entity_poly.pdbx_seq_one_letter_code
_entity_poly.pdbx_strand_id
1 'polypeptide(L)'
;MTLRPIARWLLAAFLALMSAAVGAQTRFGLSPEAYAVFNRWMLSGCIGGEEAAFQEDLRRYPQALTRAFEQAITAGPSAQELRAARAAAEARYASRAKFPLQQFRIVGVDSEDLARFSRVSRRQYVDDQLRRFATGYRSNAVAGLGIVGGARARALLARIAGNSRDPLAPAAREALKRSPG
;
A
#
# COMPACT_ATOMS: atom_id res chain seq x y z
N MET A 1 -15.36 -27.30 47.94
CA MET A 1 -14.22 -27.30 46.98
C MET A 1 -14.46 -26.22 45.93
N THR A 2 -14.09 -24.98 46.24
CA THR A 2 -14.26 -23.82 45.36
C THR A 2 -12.93 -23.56 44.66
N LEU A 3 -12.86 -23.90 43.37
CA LEU A 3 -11.72 -23.56 42.50
C LEU A 3 -11.55 -22.03 42.52
N ARG A 4 -10.40 -21.60 43.04
CA ARG A 4 -10.05 -20.21 43.34
C ARG A 4 -10.20 -19.30 42.11
N PRO A 5 -10.75 -18.08 42.28
CA PRO A 5 -10.98 -17.12 41.19
C PRO A 5 -9.71 -16.73 40.42
N ILE A 6 -8.54 -16.93 41.04
CA ILE A 6 -7.21 -16.66 40.45
C ILE A 6 -6.96 -17.54 39.20
N ALA A 7 -7.44 -18.79 39.19
CA ALA A 7 -7.28 -19.68 38.04
C ALA A 7 -8.11 -19.21 36.81
N ARG A 8 -9.25 -18.55 37.05
CA ARG A 8 -10.09 -17.97 35.98
C ARG A 8 -9.45 -16.72 35.37
N TRP A 9 -8.79 -15.89 36.17
CA TRP A 9 -8.08 -14.71 35.67
C TRP A 9 -6.83 -15.07 34.86
N LEU A 10 -6.08 -16.09 35.27
CA LEU A 10 -4.92 -16.58 34.51
C LEU A 10 -5.32 -17.21 33.17
N LEU A 11 -6.45 -17.94 33.11
CA LEU A 11 -6.97 -18.50 31.86
C LEU A 11 -7.44 -17.40 30.89
N ALA A 12 -8.10 -16.36 31.41
CA ALA A 12 -8.55 -15.22 30.61
C ALA A 12 -7.38 -14.38 30.06
N ALA A 13 -6.32 -14.18 30.87
CA ALA A 13 -5.09 -13.52 30.41
C ALA A 13 -4.36 -14.35 29.34
N PHE A 14 -4.35 -15.67 29.46
CA PHE A 14 -3.72 -16.57 28.47
C PHE A 14 -4.49 -16.59 27.13
N LEU A 15 -5.83 -16.59 27.16
CA LEU A 15 -6.67 -16.47 25.96
C LEU A 15 -6.58 -15.08 25.30
N ALA A 16 -6.40 -14.01 26.09
CA ALA A 16 -6.18 -12.66 25.57
C ALA A 16 -4.81 -12.50 24.90
N LEU A 17 -3.76 -13.14 25.42
CA LEU A 17 -2.43 -13.12 24.78
C LEU A 17 -2.38 -13.92 23.47
N MET A 18 -3.13 -15.02 23.36
CA MET A 18 -3.20 -15.80 22.11
C MET A 18 -3.98 -15.08 20.99
N SER A 19 -4.78 -14.06 21.31
CA SER A 19 -5.52 -13.27 20.32
C SER A 19 -4.70 -12.15 19.67
N ALA A 20 -3.48 -11.88 20.16
CA ALA A 20 -2.60 -10.84 19.62
C ALA A 20 -1.70 -11.33 18.48
N ALA A 21 -1.63 -12.64 18.22
CA ALA A 21 -0.95 -13.19 17.05
C ALA A 21 -1.87 -13.18 15.82
N VAL A 22 -2.52 -12.04 15.54
CA VAL A 22 -3.01 -11.77 14.18
C VAL A 22 -1.77 -11.44 13.34
N GLY A 23 -0.95 -12.45 13.07
CA GLY A 23 0.10 -12.35 12.07
C GLY A 23 -0.55 -11.83 10.80
N ALA A 24 -0.01 -10.75 10.23
CA ALA A 24 -0.46 -10.24 8.95
C ALA A 24 -0.48 -11.43 7.98
N GLN A 25 -1.69 -11.86 7.60
CA GLN A 25 -1.86 -13.10 6.85
C GLN A 25 -1.09 -12.94 5.54
N THR A 26 -0.07 -13.75 5.34
CA THR A 26 0.75 -13.66 4.14
C THR A 26 -0.14 -13.90 2.91
N ARG A 27 0.08 -13.12 1.86
CA ARG A 27 -0.64 -13.26 0.60
C ARG A 27 0.29 -13.83 -0.46
N PHE A 28 -0.32 -14.35 -1.52
CA PHE A 28 0.36 -14.78 -2.74
C PHE A 28 1.38 -15.92 -2.54
N GLY A 29 1.23 -16.71 -1.48
CA GLY A 29 2.10 -17.86 -1.19
C GLY A 29 3.53 -17.49 -0.80
N LEU A 30 3.76 -16.26 -0.34
CA LEU A 30 5.07 -15.81 0.13
C LEU A 30 5.40 -16.35 1.53
N SER A 31 6.69 -16.62 1.79
CA SER A 31 7.19 -16.83 3.15
C SER A 31 6.99 -15.55 3.99
N PRO A 32 6.97 -15.63 5.32
CA PRO A 32 6.83 -14.45 6.18
C PRO A 32 7.85 -13.34 5.87
N GLU A 33 9.10 -13.70 5.61
CA GLU A 33 10.21 -12.77 5.33
C GLU A 33 10.03 -12.11 3.96
N ALA A 34 9.75 -12.90 2.93
CA ALA A 34 9.48 -12.38 1.58
C ALA A 34 8.22 -11.50 1.56
N TYR A 35 7.20 -11.89 2.33
CA TYR A 35 5.98 -11.10 2.48
C TYR A 35 6.22 -9.77 3.19
N ALA A 36 7.10 -9.73 4.20
CA ALA A 36 7.45 -8.50 4.88
C ALA A 36 8.11 -7.50 3.90
N VAL A 37 9.07 -7.97 3.09
CA VAL A 37 9.72 -7.15 2.05
C VAL A 37 8.69 -6.68 1.01
N PHE A 38 7.87 -7.60 0.51
CA PHE A 38 6.79 -7.30 -0.44
C PHE A 38 5.85 -6.23 0.11
N ASN A 39 5.31 -6.43 1.32
CA ASN A 39 4.32 -5.55 1.91
C ASN A 39 4.90 -4.16 2.20
N ARG A 40 6.17 -4.10 2.66
CA ARG A 40 6.88 -2.83 2.88
C ARG A 40 7.00 -2.03 1.58
N TRP A 41 7.34 -2.70 0.47
CA TRP A 41 7.38 -2.08 -0.86
C TRP A 41 6.00 -1.62 -1.32
N MET A 42 5.00 -2.50 -1.25
CA MET A 42 3.65 -2.24 -1.77
C MET A 42 2.94 -1.08 -1.08
N LEU A 43 3.19 -0.87 0.21
CA LEU A 43 2.59 0.19 1.01
C LEU A 43 3.43 1.48 1.04
N SER A 44 4.54 1.53 0.30
CA SER A 44 5.38 2.73 0.21
C SER A 44 4.68 3.84 -0.60
N GLY A 45 4.65 5.05 -0.03
CA GLY A 45 3.99 6.22 -0.62
C GLY A 45 4.95 7.28 -1.18
N CYS A 46 6.09 7.47 -0.52
CA CYS A 46 7.24 8.25 -1.00
C CYS A 46 8.49 7.47 -0.60
N ILE A 47 9.25 6.98 -1.58
CA ILE A 47 10.52 6.30 -1.30
C ILE A 47 11.61 7.38 -1.36
N GLY A 48 12.11 7.77 -0.19
CA GLY A 48 13.19 8.73 -0.06
C GLY A 48 14.56 8.07 -0.24
N GLY A 49 15.55 8.49 0.55
CA GLY A 49 16.94 7.98 0.47
C GLY A 49 17.12 6.47 0.71
N GLU A 50 16.08 5.74 1.09
CA GLU A 50 16.10 4.29 1.33
C GLU A 50 15.74 3.44 0.10
N GLU A 51 15.48 4.06 -1.07
CA GLU A 51 15.05 3.33 -2.27
C GLU A 51 16.00 2.22 -2.67
N ALA A 52 17.31 2.47 -2.65
CA ALA A 52 18.32 1.50 -3.02
C ALA A 52 18.28 0.25 -2.13
N ALA A 53 18.22 0.44 -0.81
CA ALA A 53 18.16 -0.66 0.17
C ALA A 53 16.87 -1.49 -0.01
N PHE A 54 15.74 -0.84 -0.28
CA PHE A 54 14.50 -1.54 -0.58
C PHE A 54 14.60 -2.39 -1.85
N GLN A 55 15.23 -1.86 -2.90
CA GLN A 55 15.43 -2.61 -4.14
C GLN A 55 16.34 -3.83 -3.93
N GLU A 56 17.38 -3.71 -3.11
CA GLU A 56 18.24 -4.84 -2.75
C GLU A 56 17.48 -5.93 -2.00
N ASP A 57 16.62 -5.57 -1.04
CA ASP A 57 15.79 -6.54 -0.33
C ASP A 57 14.83 -7.28 -1.27
N LEU A 58 14.25 -6.58 -2.25
CA LEU A 58 13.40 -7.21 -3.29
C LEU A 58 14.19 -8.22 -4.13
N ARG A 59 15.45 -7.91 -4.48
CA ARG A 59 16.29 -8.81 -5.29
C ARG A 59 16.71 -10.10 -4.56
N ARG A 60 16.49 -10.20 -3.24
CA ARG A 60 16.75 -11.45 -2.48
C ARG A 60 15.73 -12.55 -2.77
N TYR A 61 14.54 -12.21 -3.26
CA TYR A 61 13.44 -13.16 -3.48
C TYR A 61 12.84 -13.09 -4.90
N PRO A 62 13.66 -13.08 -5.97
CA PRO A 62 13.21 -12.65 -7.30
C PRO A 62 12.09 -13.54 -7.86
N GLN A 63 12.21 -14.87 -7.73
CA GLN A 63 11.21 -15.80 -8.24
C GLN A 63 9.88 -15.71 -7.49
N ALA A 64 9.93 -15.70 -6.15
CA ALA A 64 8.74 -15.62 -5.31
C ALA A 64 8.01 -14.29 -5.50
N LEU A 65 8.77 -13.19 -5.52
CA LEU A 65 8.20 -11.84 -5.66
C LEU A 65 7.71 -11.55 -7.07
N THR A 66 8.31 -12.12 -8.12
CA THR A 66 7.76 -12.03 -9.48
C THR A 66 6.32 -12.52 -9.50
N ARG A 67 6.06 -13.74 -9.00
CA ARG A 67 4.69 -14.29 -8.94
C ARG A 67 3.77 -13.46 -8.06
N ALA A 68 4.26 -12.97 -6.93
CA ALA A 68 3.44 -12.14 -6.04
C ALA A 68 3.05 -10.80 -6.67
N PHE A 69 3.98 -10.12 -7.35
CA PHE A 69 3.66 -8.87 -8.05
C PHE A 69 2.69 -9.09 -9.21
N GLU A 70 2.82 -10.17 -9.97
CA GLU A 70 1.85 -10.55 -11.00
C GLU A 70 0.42 -10.66 -10.44
N GLN A 71 0.29 -11.37 -9.32
CA GLN A 71 -0.99 -11.55 -8.64
C GLN A 71 -1.50 -10.22 -8.06
N ALA A 72 -0.61 -9.39 -7.51
CA ALA A 72 -0.95 -8.08 -6.93
C ALA A 72 -1.46 -7.08 -7.96
N ILE A 73 -0.93 -7.07 -9.19
CA ILE A 73 -1.42 -6.23 -10.29
C ILE A 73 -2.90 -6.52 -10.57
N THR A 74 -3.25 -7.81 -10.60
CA THR A 74 -4.61 -8.26 -10.91
C THR A 74 -5.56 -8.09 -9.73
N ALA A 75 -5.17 -8.63 -8.56
CA ALA A 75 -6.01 -8.67 -7.37
C ALA A 75 -6.18 -7.29 -6.73
N GLY A 76 -5.14 -6.44 -6.78
CA GLY A 76 -5.10 -5.18 -6.05
C GLY A 76 -5.00 -5.36 -4.52
N PRO A 77 -5.23 -4.27 -3.76
CA PRO A 77 -5.17 -4.30 -2.31
C PRO A 77 -6.29 -5.17 -1.73
N SER A 78 -6.00 -5.85 -0.62
CA SER A 78 -6.97 -6.63 0.14
C SER A 78 -8.02 -5.74 0.81
N ALA A 79 -9.12 -6.37 1.23
CA ALA A 79 -10.12 -5.70 2.04
C ALA A 79 -9.53 -5.12 3.35
N GLN A 80 -8.53 -5.77 3.95
CA GLN A 80 -7.87 -5.27 5.16
C GLN A 80 -7.06 -4.00 4.87
N GLU A 81 -6.26 -4.00 3.81
CA GLU A 81 -5.48 -2.83 3.37
C GLU A 81 -6.41 -1.66 3.01
N LEU A 82 -7.53 -1.93 2.31
CA LEU A 82 -8.54 -0.91 2.01
C LEU A 82 -9.22 -0.36 3.27
N ARG A 83 -9.52 -1.19 4.27
CA ARG A 83 -10.03 -0.72 5.56
C ARG A 83 -9.03 0.17 6.30
N ALA A 84 -7.76 -0.22 6.31
CA ALA A 84 -6.69 0.59 6.92
C ALA A 84 -6.52 1.93 6.19
N ALA A 85 -6.51 1.93 4.85
CA ALA A 85 -6.45 3.14 4.04
C ALA A 85 -7.65 4.05 4.27
N ARG A 86 -8.87 3.48 4.40
CA ARG A 86 -10.09 4.23 4.73
C ARG A 86 -9.97 4.90 6.11
N ALA A 87 -9.57 4.16 7.14
CA ALA A 87 -9.39 4.69 8.48
C ALA A 87 -8.35 5.83 8.51
N ALA A 88 -7.22 5.65 7.81
CA ALA A 88 -6.20 6.68 7.67
C ALA A 88 -6.72 7.93 6.93
N ALA A 89 -7.49 7.75 5.85
CA ALA A 89 -8.10 8.87 5.12
C ALA A 89 -9.12 9.62 5.98
N GLU A 90 -9.95 8.92 6.74
CA GLU A 90 -10.90 9.55 7.66
C GLU A 90 -10.20 10.34 8.76
N ALA A 91 -9.14 9.80 9.34
CA ALA A 91 -8.33 10.51 10.33
C ALA A 91 -7.67 11.77 9.75
N ARG A 92 -7.12 11.69 8.52
CA ARG A 92 -6.54 12.84 7.80
C ARG A 92 -7.58 13.90 7.45
N TYR A 93 -8.80 13.49 7.12
CA TYR A 93 -9.89 14.44 6.88
C TYR A 93 -10.27 15.16 8.17
N ALA A 94 -10.44 14.42 9.27
CA ALA A 94 -10.74 15.01 10.57
C ALA A 94 -9.64 15.97 11.05
N SER A 95 -8.37 15.69 10.75
CA SER A 95 -7.27 16.59 11.11
C SER A 95 -7.26 17.91 10.33
N ARG A 96 -8.01 18.04 9.22
CA ARG A 96 -8.11 19.32 8.47
C ARG A 96 -8.70 20.44 9.33
N ALA A 97 -9.59 20.12 10.27
CA ALA A 97 -10.14 21.11 11.20
C ALA A 97 -9.06 21.74 12.10
N LYS A 98 -7.91 21.07 12.28
CA LYS A 98 -6.77 21.59 13.05
C LYS A 98 -5.94 22.62 12.26
N PHE A 99 -6.12 22.68 10.95
CA PHE A 99 -5.39 23.58 10.05
C PHE A 99 -6.37 24.31 9.14
N PRO A 100 -7.11 25.30 9.68
CA PRO A 100 -8.04 26.10 8.90
C PRO A 100 -7.27 26.91 7.85
N LEU A 101 -7.20 26.38 6.62
CA LEU A 101 -6.45 27.00 5.51
C LEU A 101 -6.89 28.45 5.22
N GLN A 102 -8.12 28.80 5.58
CA GLN A 102 -8.68 30.15 5.50
C GLN A 102 -7.95 31.18 6.39
N GLN A 103 -7.19 30.72 7.40
CA GLN A 103 -6.41 31.59 8.29
C GLN A 103 -5.01 31.90 7.73
N PHE A 104 -4.59 31.26 6.64
CA PHE A 104 -3.28 31.46 6.04
C PHE A 104 -3.41 32.24 4.74
N ARG A 105 -2.60 33.30 4.58
CA ARG A 105 -2.46 33.98 3.29
C ARG A 105 -1.48 33.19 2.42
N ILE A 106 -2.01 32.47 1.45
CA ILE A 106 -1.22 31.68 0.50
C ILE A 106 -1.07 32.48 -0.79
N VAL A 107 0.16 32.83 -1.17
CA VAL A 107 0.43 33.58 -2.41
C VAL A 107 -0.04 32.76 -3.62
N GLY A 108 -0.85 33.37 -4.49
CA GLY A 108 -1.38 32.72 -5.70
C GLY A 108 -2.61 31.83 -5.48
N VAL A 109 -3.17 31.79 -4.27
CA VAL A 109 -4.43 31.09 -3.98
C VAL A 109 -5.43 32.11 -3.47
N ASP A 110 -6.56 32.25 -4.15
CA ASP A 110 -7.59 33.18 -3.73
C ASP A 110 -8.57 32.55 -2.72
N SER A 111 -9.50 33.38 -2.23
CA SER A 111 -10.52 32.93 -1.28
C SER A 111 -11.52 31.93 -1.90
N GLU A 112 -11.71 31.96 -3.21
CA GLU A 112 -12.59 31.03 -3.91
C GLU A 112 -11.97 29.64 -3.99
N ASP A 113 -10.66 29.55 -4.26
CA ASP A 113 -9.90 28.30 -4.24
C ASP A 113 -9.91 27.65 -2.84
N LEU A 114 -9.70 28.47 -1.81
CA LEU A 114 -9.79 28.02 -0.41
C LEU A 114 -11.20 27.54 -0.06
N ALA A 115 -12.24 28.25 -0.51
CA ALA A 115 -13.63 27.83 -0.32
C ALA A 115 -13.93 26.53 -1.07
N ARG A 116 -13.43 26.35 -2.30
CA ARG A 116 -13.59 25.14 -3.10
C ARG A 116 -12.92 23.93 -2.42
N PHE A 117 -11.73 24.11 -1.86
CA PHE A 117 -11.07 23.07 -1.06
C PHE A 117 -11.87 22.69 0.20
N SER A 118 -12.49 23.69 0.84
CA SER A 118 -13.32 23.52 2.03
C SER A 118 -14.65 22.80 1.74
N ARG A 119 -15.14 22.83 0.49
CA ARG A 119 -16.40 22.20 0.06
C ARG A 119 -16.28 20.70 -0.23
N VAL A 120 -15.07 20.13 -0.24
CA VAL A 120 -14.89 18.68 -0.46
C VAL A 120 -15.49 17.91 0.71
N SER A 121 -16.55 17.15 0.43
CA SER A 121 -17.20 16.32 1.44
C SER A 121 -16.26 15.23 1.96
N ARG A 122 -16.48 14.78 3.21
CA ARG A 122 -15.75 13.65 3.80
C ARG A 122 -15.77 12.43 2.89
N ARG A 123 -16.94 12.09 2.36
CA ARG A 123 -17.13 10.93 1.46
C ARG A 123 -16.28 11.08 0.20
N GLN A 124 -16.36 12.22 -0.47
CA GLN A 124 -15.58 12.47 -1.68
C GLN A 124 -14.07 12.39 -1.43
N TYR A 125 -13.59 12.95 -0.31
CA TYR A 125 -12.18 12.87 0.06
C TYR A 125 -11.73 11.42 0.29
N VAL A 126 -12.47 10.67 1.11
CA VAL A 126 -12.12 9.28 1.44
C VAL A 126 -12.16 8.39 0.21
N ASP A 127 -13.19 8.52 -0.64
CA ASP A 127 -13.31 7.74 -1.86
C ASP A 127 -12.16 8.06 -2.84
N ASP A 128 -11.73 9.32 -2.93
CA ASP A 128 -10.57 9.70 -3.73
C ASP A 128 -9.25 9.13 -3.19
N GLN A 129 -9.04 9.17 -1.87
CA GLN A 129 -7.86 8.55 -1.25
C GLN A 129 -7.82 7.04 -1.49
N LEU A 130 -8.96 6.35 -1.43
CA LEU A 130 -9.04 4.91 -1.69
C LEU A 130 -8.75 4.57 -3.15
N ARG A 131 -9.27 5.36 -4.11
CA ARG A 131 -8.92 5.19 -5.53
C ARG A 131 -7.43 5.38 -5.75
N ARG A 132 -6.84 6.44 -5.20
CA ARG A 132 -5.38 6.70 -5.32
C ARG A 132 -4.57 5.59 -4.69
N PHE A 133 -4.98 5.08 -3.53
CA PHE A 133 -4.32 3.96 -2.87
C PHE A 133 -4.35 2.69 -3.74
N ALA A 134 -5.51 2.34 -4.31
CA ALA A 134 -5.63 1.17 -5.18
C ALA A 134 -4.79 1.31 -6.46
N THR A 135 -4.77 2.49 -7.08
CA THR A 135 -3.91 2.77 -8.24
C THR A 135 -2.44 2.69 -7.86
N GLY A 136 -2.04 3.34 -6.77
CA GLY A 136 -0.66 3.32 -6.26
C GLY A 136 -0.19 1.91 -5.94
N TYR A 137 -1.04 1.09 -5.33
CA TYR A 137 -0.75 -0.32 -5.05
C TYR A 137 -0.40 -1.08 -6.33
N ARG A 138 -1.23 -0.97 -7.38
CA ARG A 138 -0.96 -1.66 -8.66
C ARG A 138 0.29 -1.11 -9.35
N SER A 139 0.49 0.21 -9.32
CA SER A 139 1.71 0.84 -9.84
C SER A 139 2.96 0.37 -9.10
N ASN A 140 2.90 0.20 -7.78
CA ASN A 140 3.99 -0.34 -6.98
C ASN A 140 4.30 -1.79 -7.37
N ALA A 141 3.29 -2.63 -7.65
CA ALA A 141 3.53 -3.98 -8.14
C ALA A 141 4.23 -3.99 -9.51
N VAL A 142 3.83 -3.12 -10.42
CA VAL A 142 4.49 -2.94 -11.73
C VAL A 142 5.93 -2.48 -11.57
N ALA A 143 6.19 -1.50 -10.71
CA ALA A 143 7.54 -1.05 -10.41
C ALA A 143 8.39 -2.16 -9.75
N GLY A 144 7.79 -2.94 -8.86
CA GLY A 144 8.41 -4.11 -8.22
C GLY A 144 8.85 -5.17 -9.22
N LEU A 145 8.04 -5.45 -10.24
CA LEU A 145 8.43 -6.32 -11.37
C LEU A 145 9.67 -5.80 -12.09
N GLY A 146 9.78 -4.49 -12.29
CA GLY A 146 10.96 -3.87 -12.88
C GLY A 146 12.20 -4.04 -12.02
N ILE A 147 12.08 -4.19 -10.70
CA ILE A 147 13.24 -4.33 -9.81
C ILE A 147 13.70 -5.79 -9.72
N VAL A 148 12.76 -6.73 -9.56
CA VAL A 148 13.10 -8.16 -9.45
C VAL A 148 13.56 -8.74 -10.80
N GLY A 149 13.06 -8.18 -11.91
CA GLY A 149 13.53 -8.46 -13.26
C GLY A 149 13.32 -9.91 -13.73
N GLY A 150 14.10 -10.30 -14.74
CA GLY A 150 14.04 -11.61 -15.38
C GLY A 150 13.03 -11.71 -16.52
N ALA A 151 13.19 -12.74 -17.35
CA ALA A 151 12.45 -12.89 -18.61
C ALA A 151 10.92 -12.82 -18.45
N ARG A 152 10.38 -13.43 -17.39
CA ARG A 152 8.94 -13.45 -17.11
C ARG A 152 8.41 -12.05 -16.73
N ALA A 153 9.09 -11.35 -15.83
CA ALA A 153 8.71 -10.00 -15.43
C ALA A 153 8.79 -9.04 -16.62
N ARG A 154 9.87 -9.12 -17.41
CA ARG A 154 10.04 -8.32 -18.64
C ARG A 154 8.93 -8.57 -19.65
N ALA A 155 8.58 -9.83 -19.90
CA ALA A 155 7.51 -10.18 -20.84
C ALA A 155 6.14 -9.61 -20.40
N LEU A 156 5.83 -9.69 -19.10
CA LEU A 156 4.62 -9.09 -18.56
C LEU A 156 4.63 -7.56 -18.69
N LEU A 157 5.72 -6.90 -18.30
CA LEU A 157 5.85 -5.46 -18.40
C LEU A 157 5.73 -4.98 -19.85
N ALA A 158 6.34 -5.68 -20.81
CA ALA A 158 6.20 -5.38 -22.23
C ALA A 158 4.75 -5.48 -22.72
N ARG A 159 4.02 -6.52 -22.27
CA ARG A 159 2.59 -6.67 -22.60
C ARG A 159 1.74 -5.51 -22.05
N ILE A 160 1.97 -5.10 -20.80
CA ILE A 160 1.25 -3.98 -20.18
C ILE A 160 1.62 -2.66 -20.88
N ALA A 161 2.91 -2.43 -21.10
CA ALA A 161 3.43 -1.21 -21.75
C ALA A 161 2.93 -1.00 -23.19
N GLY A 162 2.70 -2.10 -23.92
CA GLY A 162 2.17 -2.11 -25.29
C GLY A 162 0.67 -1.84 -25.39
N ASN A 163 -0.08 -1.97 -24.30
CA ASN A 163 -1.52 -1.69 -24.29
C ASN A 163 -1.79 -0.24 -23.87
N SER A 164 -1.97 0.68 -24.81
CA SER A 164 -2.22 2.10 -24.52
C SER A 164 -3.52 2.38 -23.75
N ARG A 165 -4.44 1.42 -23.70
CA ARG A 165 -5.68 1.52 -22.91
C ARG A 165 -5.51 1.02 -21.47
N ASP A 166 -4.39 0.37 -21.15
CA ASP A 166 -4.11 -0.05 -19.80
C ASP A 166 -3.63 1.15 -18.96
N PRO A 167 -4.30 1.49 -17.84
CA PRO A 167 -3.87 2.59 -16.99
C PRO A 167 -2.46 2.39 -16.38
N LEU A 168 -1.94 1.16 -16.38
CA LEU A 168 -0.61 0.83 -15.90
C LEU A 168 0.47 0.93 -16.98
N ALA A 169 0.11 1.15 -18.25
CA ALA A 169 1.07 1.21 -19.35
C ALA A 169 2.22 2.20 -19.13
N PRO A 170 2.00 3.43 -18.62
CA PRO A 170 3.11 4.34 -18.32
C PRO A 170 4.07 3.78 -17.26
N ALA A 171 3.53 3.23 -16.17
CA ALA A 171 4.34 2.63 -15.10
C ALA A 171 5.15 1.43 -15.62
N ALA A 172 4.56 0.62 -16.51
CA ALA A 172 5.23 -0.54 -17.09
C ALA A 172 6.38 -0.14 -18.03
N ARG A 173 6.22 0.94 -18.80
CA ARG A 173 7.31 1.50 -19.63
C ARG A 173 8.47 1.98 -18.78
N GLU A 174 8.19 2.67 -17.67
CA GLU A 174 9.24 3.10 -16.74
C GLU A 174 9.92 1.90 -16.05
N ALA A 175 9.15 0.90 -15.64
CA ALA A 175 9.70 -0.32 -15.04
C ALA A 175 10.60 -1.10 -16.01
N LEU A 176 10.26 -1.15 -17.31
CA LEU A 176 11.10 -1.80 -18.34
C LEU A 176 12.48 -1.16 -18.48
N LYS A 177 12.57 0.18 -18.36
CA LYS A 177 13.87 0.89 -18.42
C LYS A 177 14.79 0.50 -17.26
N ARG A 178 14.21 0.12 -16.12
CA ARG A 178 14.93 -0.26 -14.88
C ARG A 178 15.14 -1.76 -14.74
N SER A 179 14.48 -2.56 -15.58
CA SER A 179 14.55 -4.03 -15.48
C SER A 179 15.91 -4.54 -15.92
N PRO A 180 16.64 -5.26 -15.05
CA PRO A 180 17.81 -6.02 -15.49
C PRO A 180 17.38 -7.05 -16.56
N GLY A 181 18.29 -7.30 -17.50
CA GLY A 181 18.13 -8.28 -18.58
C GLY A 181 18.02 -9.70 -18.05
#